data_AF-G0UBE0-F1
#
_entry.id   AF-G0UBE0-F1
#
_cell.length_a   1.000
_cell.length_b   1.000
_cell.length_c   1.000
_cell.angle_alpha   90.00
_cell.angle_beta   90.00
_cell.angle_gamma   90.00
#
_symmetry.space_group_name_H-M   'P 1'
#
loop_
_entity.id
_entity.type
_entity.pdbx_description
1 polymer ?
#
loop_
_entity_poly.entity_id
_entity_poly.type
_entity_poly.pdbx_seq_one_letter_code
_entity_poly.pdbx_strand_id
1 'polypeptide(L)'
;MPTHSSMHLRLFHRAFQKDKHCELTKRIFLLQREMPVIYIRGTNIFRPTVWMSRRIANELRFYQLDGVKDGILSTKEHCRRSKATFHPHMRRLTTLVRVWISEMESNSANAQADPKAFAQAITVLLQRGVLLARSIQRFVVNHISLHNSADAAITLQDVDTIANGVQMLMMIRATYHARTGVVATSFDLVVRSIKYVMERHLHELYQAVSETLLHGSSADIEDQYSAIRAAIDLLHKPQTLENLLCLELVFCVIFHRRGASAPERLLAAINSHREDVPIAFSQLGFIVMHQTSFRAATDCDFLYWQREAFYPIFFKRLYQKPLNSSYLPYLVLAMHDCRASLLSACHVTSAVDLFNSYVSYTRECLHKYLIDPLCVDIENDLRLFTHSAVLEQVFRKIEPDSASRDVARFTRLPTFRFFGEWLHIAEVIGQQLDEKFYNLNALMVNDCKTYEEMHNLALERFGLRICDG
;
A
#
# COMPACT_ATOMS: atom_id res chain seq x y z
N MET A 1 -15.35 -29.92 -37.22
CA MET A 1 -15.45 -28.64 -36.50
C MET A 1 -14.18 -28.42 -35.70
N PRO A 2 -13.39 -27.37 -36.00
CA PRO A 2 -12.06 -27.21 -35.40
C PRO A 2 -12.16 -26.63 -33.98
N THR A 3 -11.48 -27.30 -33.06
CA THR A 3 -11.39 -26.98 -31.64
C THR A 3 -10.49 -25.75 -31.43
N HIS A 4 -11.11 -24.59 -31.22
CA HIS A 4 -10.45 -23.36 -30.78
C HIS A 4 -9.97 -23.46 -29.33
N SER A 5 -8.85 -24.13 -29.07
CA SER A 5 -8.23 -24.20 -27.72
C SER A 5 -6.70 -24.34 -27.71
N SER A 6 -5.95 -23.68 -28.59
CA SER A 6 -4.46 -23.72 -28.51
C SER A 6 -3.76 -22.37 -28.73
N MET A 7 -4.30 -21.28 -28.18
CA MET A 7 -3.74 -19.94 -28.43
C MET A 7 -2.54 -19.56 -27.55
N HIS A 8 -2.33 -20.18 -26.37
CA HIS A 8 -1.48 -19.57 -25.34
C HIS A 8 -0.01 -20.02 -25.23
N LEU A 9 0.47 -20.92 -26.09
CA LEU A 9 1.91 -21.21 -26.24
C LEU A 9 2.40 -21.10 -27.69
N ARG A 10 1.58 -20.52 -28.58
CA ARG A 10 1.92 -20.34 -30.00
C ARG A 10 2.70 -19.06 -30.32
N LEU A 11 2.83 -18.12 -29.39
CA LEU A 11 3.54 -16.84 -29.63
C LEU A 11 5.03 -17.04 -29.96
N PHE A 12 5.62 -18.19 -29.64
CA PHE A 12 7.04 -18.49 -29.89
C PHE A 12 7.29 -19.84 -30.59
N HIS A 13 6.31 -20.36 -31.35
CA HIS A 13 6.47 -21.64 -32.08
C HIS A 13 7.74 -21.67 -32.95
N ARG A 14 8.11 -20.54 -33.56
CA ARG A 14 9.29 -20.46 -34.43
C ARG A 14 10.62 -20.36 -33.67
N ALA A 15 10.62 -20.12 -32.36
CA ALA A 15 11.83 -19.86 -31.58
C ALA A 15 12.35 -21.06 -30.76
N PHE A 16 11.52 -22.07 -30.50
CA PHE A 16 11.91 -23.17 -29.61
C PHE A 16 11.58 -24.56 -30.20
N GLN A 17 12.60 -25.42 -30.27
CA GLN A 17 12.45 -26.86 -30.50
C GLN A 17 11.56 -27.49 -29.41
N LYS A 18 10.83 -28.56 -29.75
CA LYS A 18 9.86 -29.24 -28.83
C LYS A 18 10.45 -29.58 -27.46
N ASP A 19 11.73 -29.96 -27.40
CA ASP A 19 12.40 -30.32 -26.14
C ASP A 19 12.54 -29.13 -25.17
N LYS A 20 12.85 -27.94 -25.70
CA LYS A 20 12.95 -26.70 -24.91
C LYS A 20 11.59 -26.25 -24.37
N HIS A 21 10.50 -26.58 -25.06
CA HIS A 21 9.13 -26.25 -24.64
C HIS A 21 8.71 -27.08 -23.41
N CYS A 22 9.04 -28.37 -23.40
CA CYS A 22 8.77 -29.25 -22.27
C CYS A 22 9.58 -28.84 -21.03
N GLU A 23 10.85 -28.44 -21.21
CA GLU A 23 11.68 -27.95 -20.11
C GLU A 23 11.20 -26.63 -19.51
N LEU A 24 10.78 -25.67 -20.36
CA LEU A 24 10.17 -24.42 -19.89
C LEU A 24 8.89 -24.70 -19.07
N THR A 25 8.06 -25.64 -19.53
CA THR A 25 6.84 -26.06 -18.82
C THR A 25 7.17 -26.60 -17.43
N LYS A 26 8.20 -27.44 -17.32
CA LYS A 26 8.69 -27.95 -16.03
C LYS A 26 9.17 -26.81 -15.13
N ARG A 27 9.91 -25.83 -15.65
CA ARG A 27 10.39 -24.66 -14.88
C ARG A 27 9.23 -23.80 -14.38
N ILE A 28 8.24 -23.52 -15.23
CA ILE A 28 7.02 -22.78 -14.85
C ILE A 28 6.22 -23.55 -13.79
N PHE A 29 6.13 -24.88 -13.92
CA PHE A 29 5.49 -25.73 -12.91
C PHE A 29 6.27 -25.78 -11.59
N LEU A 30 7.58 -25.54 -11.58
CA LEU A 30 8.32 -25.42 -10.32
C LEU A 30 8.10 -24.05 -9.67
N LEU A 31 7.97 -22.98 -10.47
CA LEU A 31 7.70 -21.63 -9.95
C LEU A 31 6.38 -21.52 -9.18
N GLN A 32 5.33 -22.25 -9.56
CA GLN A 32 4.09 -22.28 -8.78
C GLN A 32 4.29 -22.81 -7.34
N ARG A 33 5.33 -23.63 -7.10
CA ARG A 33 5.61 -24.12 -5.75
C ARG A 33 6.05 -22.98 -4.83
N GLU A 34 6.69 -21.95 -5.36
CA GLU A 34 7.06 -20.74 -4.62
C GLU A 34 5.90 -19.73 -4.53
N MET A 35 5.01 -19.75 -5.53
CA MET A 35 3.88 -18.82 -5.66
C MET A 35 2.58 -19.57 -6.02
N PRO A 36 2.00 -20.35 -5.09
CA PRO A 36 0.83 -21.17 -5.39
C PRO A 36 -0.44 -20.35 -5.60
N VAL A 37 -0.43 -19.11 -5.14
CA VAL A 37 -1.57 -18.20 -5.13
C VAL A 37 -1.08 -16.82 -5.56
N ILE A 38 -1.70 -16.26 -6.59
CA ILE A 38 -1.39 -14.90 -7.08
C ILE A 38 -2.68 -14.09 -7.01
N TYR A 39 -2.68 -13.05 -6.18
CA TYR A 39 -3.77 -12.10 -6.10
C TYR A 39 -3.85 -11.28 -7.39
N ILE A 40 -5.04 -11.21 -8.01
CA ILE A 40 -5.27 -10.34 -9.17
C ILE A 40 -5.96 -9.06 -8.69
N ARG A 41 -7.22 -9.18 -8.28
CA ARG A 41 -8.05 -8.07 -7.81
C ARG A 41 -9.32 -8.60 -7.17
N GLY A 42 -9.75 -7.94 -6.10
CA GLY A 42 -10.97 -8.29 -5.39
C GLY A 42 -10.98 -9.72 -4.85
N THR A 43 -12.02 -10.48 -5.17
CA THR A 43 -12.11 -11.90 -4.81
C THR A 43 -11.42 -12.82 -5.84
N ASN A 44 -10.91 -12.25 -6.94
CA ASN A 44 -10.28 -13.03 -8.01
C ASN A 44 -8.82 -13.33 -7.68
N ILE A 45 -8.54 -14.62 -7.61
CA ILE A 45 -7.23 -15.18 -7.30
C ILE A 45 -6.83 -16.11 -8.44
N PHE A 46 -5.63 -15.90 -8.97
CA PHE A 46 -5.02 -16.80 -9.92
C PHE A 46 -4.34 -17.96 -9.18
N ARG A 47 -4.74 -19.18 -9.51
CA ARG A 47 -4.12 -20.42 -9.04
C ARG A 47 -3.38 -21.05 -10.22
N PRO A 48 -2.05 -20.91 -10.31
CA PRO A 48 -1.29 -21.33 -11.49
C PRO A 48 -1.52 -22.81 -11.82
N THR A 49 -1.59 -23.67 -10.81
CA THR A 49 -1.81 -25.11 -11.01
C THR A 49 -3.16 -25.45 -11.61
N VAL A 50 -4.24 -24.80 -11.17
CA VAL A 50 -5.59 -24.99 -11.73
C VAL A 50 -5.61 -24.57 -13.19
N TRP A 51 -4.93 -23.48 -13.53
CA TRP A 51 -4.78 -23.03 -14.91
C TRP A 51 -3.97 -24.04 -15.75
N MET A 52 -2.82 -24.51 -15.24
CA MET A 52 -1.97 -25.46 -15.93
C MET A 52 -2.69 -26.80 -16.17
N SER A 53 -3.37 -27.34 -15.16
CA SER A 53 -4.16 -28.58 -15.29
C SER A 53 -5.29 -28.47 -16.30
N ARG A 54 -5.81 -27.27 -16.59
CA ARG A 54 -6.84 -27.04 -17.61
C ARG A 54 -6.28 -26.80 -19.01
N ARG A 55 -5.09 -26.17 -19.12
CA ARG A 55 -4.55 -25.66 -20.39
C ARG A 55 -3.41 -26.48 -20.98
N ILE A 56 -2.62 -27.16 -20.15
CA ILE A 56 -1.42 -27.93 -20.52
C ILE A 56 -1.39 -29.31 -19.85
N ALA A 57 -2.56 -29.96 -19.76
CA ALA A 57 -2.72 -31.23 -19.07
C ALA A 57 -1.86 -32.36 -19.66
N ASN A 58 -1.63 -32.34 -20.98
CA ASN A 58 -0.86 -33.38 -21.68
C ASN A 58 0.63 -33.27 -21.34
N GLU A 59 1.15 -32.05 -21.26
CA GLU A 59 2.52 -31.75 -20.89
C GLU A 59 2.78 -32.10 -19.42
N LEU A 60 1.80 -31.86 -18.54
CA LEU A 60 1.89 -32.29 -17.13
C LEU A 60 1.90 -33.83 -17.01
N ARG A 61 1.06 -34.53 -17.78
CA ARG A 61 1.04 -36.00 -17.81
C ARG A 61 2.35 -36.59 -18.31
N PHE A 62 2.99 -35.97 -19.31
CA PHE A 62 4.31 -36.39 -19.79
C PHE A 62 5.35 -36.42 -18.67
N TYR A 63 5.31 -35.45 -17.76
CA TYR A 63 6.19 -35.39 -16.60
C TYR A 63 5.63 -36.06 -15.33
N GLN A 64 4.49 -36.75 -15.42
CA GLN A 64 3.79 -37.35 -14.28
C GLN A 64 3.50 -36.36 -13.13
N LEU A 65 3.25 -35.10 -13.49
CA LEU A 65 2.95 -34.02 -12.54
C LEU A 65 1.45 -33.88 -12.34
N ASP A 66 1.01 -33.91 -11.08
CA ASP A 66 -0.38 -33.66 -10.71
C ASP A 66 -0.54 -32.22 -10.20
N GLY A 67 -0.94 -31.31 -11.09
CA GLY A 67 -1.14 -29.91 -10.73
C GLY A 67 -2.21 -29.70 -9.65
N VAL A 68 -3.27 -30.52 -9.61
CA VAL A 68 -4.34 -30.31 -8.62
C VAL A 68 -3.85 -30.67 -7.23
N LYS A 69 -3.26 -31.86 -7.07
CA LYS A 69 -2.72 -32.32 -5.79
C LYS A 69 -1.57 -31.43 -5.31
N ASP A 70 -0.60 -31.13 -6.18
CA ASP A 70 0.55 -30.29 -5.83
C ASP A 70 0.11 -28.87 -5.46
N GLY A 71 -0.89 -28.32 -6.15
CA GLY A 71 -1.42 -26.99 -5.88
C GLY A 71 -2.07 -26.89 -4.50
N ILE A 72 -2.88 -27.87 -4.12
CA ILE A 72 -3.54 -27.92 -2.81
C ILE A 72 -2.48 -28.04 -1.70
N LEU A 73 -1.51 -28.96 -1.86
CA LEU A 73 -0.44 -29.16 -0.88
C LEU A 73 0.43 -27.91 -0.72
N SER A 74 0.84 -27.30 -1.84
CA SER A 74 1.64 -26.08 -1.84
C SER A 74 0.89 -24.92 -1.18
N THR A 75 -0.39 -24.73 -1.49
CA THR A 75 -1.22 -23.67 -0.89
C THR A 75 -1.34 -23.83 0.62
N LYS A 76 -1.61 -25.05 1.11
CA LYS A 76 -1.69 -25.34 2.55
C LYS A 76 -0.36 -25.11 3.26
N GLU A 77 0.75 -25.54 2.67
CA GLU A 77 2.08 -25.33 3.23
C GLU A 77 2.45 -23.84 3.28
N HIS A 78 2.15 -23.07 2.22
CA HIS A 78 2.39 -21.63 2.21
C HIS A 78 1.50 -20.88 3.20
N CYS A 79 0.24 -21.29 3.39
CA CYS A 79 -0.62 -20.75 4.44
C CYS A 79 -0.03 -21.01 5.84
N ARG A 80 0.46 -22.24 6.10
CA ARG A 80 1.13 -22.60 7.37
C ARG A 80 2.40 -21.78 7.61
N ARG A 81 3.27 -21.64 6.59
CA ARG A 81 4.47 -20.80 6.66
C ARG A 81 4.12 -19.33 6.87
N SER A 82 3.08 -18.84 6.19
CA SER A 82 2.60 -17.47 6.35
C SER A 82 2.17 -17.22 7.80
N LYS A 83 1.37 -18.09 8.41
CA LYS A 83 0.99 -17.98 9.84
C LYS A 83 2.18 -17.84 10.78
N ALA A 84 3.23 -18.65 10.58
CA ALA A 84 4.44 -18.61 11.42
C ALA A 84 5.27 -17.33 11.23
N THR A 85 5.31 -16.79 10.00
CA THR A 85 6.19 -15.68 9.64
C THR A 85 5.51 -14.31 9.63
N PHE A 86 4.18 -14.27 9.63
CA PHE A 86 3.37 -13.05 9.47
C PHE A 86 3.66 -12.01 10.57
N HIS A 87 3.48 -12.40 11.83
CA HIS A 87 3.68 -11.49 12.95
C HIS A 87 5.12 -11.00 13.10
N PRO A 88 6.17 -11.86 13.07
CA PRO A 88 7.56 -11.41 13.18
C PRO A 88 7.97 -10.45 12.06
N HIS A 89 7.58 -10.73 10.82
CA HIS A 89 7.89 -9.86 9.69
C HIS A 89 7.16 -8.52 9.80
N MET A 90 5.89 -8.51 10.21
CA MET A 90 5.14 -7.26 10.37
C MET A 90 5.74 -6.37 11.47
N ARG A 91 6.23 -6.96 12.57
CA ARG A 91 6.96 -6.23 13.62
C ARG A 91 8.24 -5.60 13.09
N ARG A 92 9.04 -6.35 12.31
CA ARG A 92 10.24 -5.81 11.65
C ARG A 92 9.89 -4.63 10.74
N LEU A 93 8.84 -4.77 9.91
CA LEU A 93 8.37 -3.70 9.04
C LEU A 93 7.92 -2.48 9.84
N THR A 94 7.26 -2.67 10.99
CA THR A 94 6.87 -1.58 11.89
C THR A 94 8.08 -0.75 12.33
N THR A 95 9.17 -1.40 12.75
CA THR A 95 10.41 -0.70 13.09
C THR A 95 11.00 0.03 11.88
N LEU A 96 11.07 -0.62 10.72
CA LEU A 96 11.64 -0.01 9.51
C LEU A 96 10.84 1.20 9.01
N VAL A 97 9.50 1.15 9.13
CA VAL A 97 8.61 2.27 8.80
C VAL A 97 8.83 3.42 9.78
N ARG A 98 8.92 3.16 11.09
CA ARG A 98 9.20 4.21 12.09
C ARG A 98 10.55 4.91 11.83
N VAL A 99 11.59 4.14 11.52
CA VAL A 99 12.90 4.70 11.14
C VAL A 99 12.76 5.54 9.87
N TRP A 100 12.09 5.04 8.84
CA TRP A 100 11.90 5.77 7.59
C TRP A 100 11.09 7.06 7.79
N ILE A 101 10.04 7.06 8.63
CA ILE A 101 9.27 8.27 8.95
C ILE A 101 10.18 9.32 9.60
N SER A 102 10.95 8.91 10.62
CA SER A 102 11.90 9.79 11.31
C SER A 102 12.95 10.36 10.33
N GLU A 103 13.51 9.54 9.44
CA GLU A 103 14.44 9.99 8.40
C GLU A 103 13.77 10.98 7.42
N MET A 104 12.54 10.69 6.99
CA MET A 104 11.79 11.57 6.07
C MET A 104 11.42 12.91 6.72
N GLU A 105 11.20 12.93 8.04
CA GLU A 105 10.89 14.14 8.80
C GLU A 105 12.13 14.98 9.13
N SER A 106 13.26 14.31 9.41
CA SER A 106 14.54 14.93 9.75
C SER A 106 15.39 15.32 8.55
N ASN A 107 15.12 14.77 7.35
CA ASN A 107 15.82 15.15 6.13
C ASN A 107 15.37 16.53 5.63
N SER A 108 15.73 17.54 6.39
CA SER A 108 15.71 18.97 6.06
C SER A 108 17.08 19.43 5.56
N ALA A 109 17.97 18.49 5.20
CA ALA A 109 19.36 18.79 4.85
C ALA A 109 19.42 19.95 3.86
N ASN A 110 20.24 20.96 4.19
CA ASN A 110 20.39 22.17 3.39
C ASN A 110 20.87 21.78 1.99
N ALA A 111 19.95 21.77 1.01
CA ALA A 111 20.25 21.51 -0.40
C ALA A 111 21.36 22.43 -0.95
N GLN A 112 21.64 23.54 -0.26
CA GLN A 112 22.69 24.50 -0.57
C GLN A 112 24.10 24.06 -0.17
N ALA A 113 24.27 23.21 0.86
CA ALA A 113 25.60 22.84 1.36
C ALA A 113 26.21 21.68 0.56
N ASP A 114 25.42 20.65 0.25
CA ASP A 114 25.82 19.55 -0.64
C ASP A 114 24.62 19.10 -1.50
N PRO A 115 24.46 19.67 -2.71
CA PRO A 115 23.33 19.36 -3.58
C PRO A 115 23.34 17.90 -4.07
N LYS A 116 24.52 17.29 -4.20
CA LYS A 116 24.66 15.93 -4.73
C LYS A 116 24.28 14.90 -3.67
N ALA A 117 24.82 15.02 -2.44
CA ALA A 117 24.46 14.14 -1.35
C ALA A 117 22.97 14.27 -0.99
N PHE A 118 22.43 15.49 -1.03
CA PHE A 118 21.00 15.72 -0.82
C PHE A 118 20.13 15.01 -1.87
N ALA A 119 20.45 15.16 -3.17
CA ALA A 119 19.71 14.50 -4.25
C ALA A 119 19.71 12.97 -4.11
N GLN A 120 20.87 12.39 -3.74
CA GLN A 120 20.99 10.97 -3.47
C GLN A 120 20.17 10.53 -2.26
N ALA A 121 20.24 11.27 -1.15
CA ALA A 121 19.49 10.96 0.07
C ALA A 121 17.98 10.97 -0.18
N ILE A 122 17.45 12.00 -0.85
CA ILE A 122 16.02 12.07 -1.20
C ILE A 122 15.61 10.92 -2.11
N THR A 123 16.42 10.59 -3.13
CA THR A 123 16.14 9.47 -4.03
C THR A 123 16.01 8.15 -3.27
N VAL A 124 16.97 7.85 -2.39
CA VAL A 124 16.97 6.64 -1.58
C VAL A 124 15.77 6.59 -0.63
N LEU A 125 15.44 7.71 0.03
CA LEU A 125 14.29 7.77 0.94
C LEU A 125 12.98 7.52 0.21
N LEU A 126 12.77 8.12 -0.96
CA LEU A 126 11.55 7.90 -1.74
C LEU A 126 11.44 6.44 -2.18
N GLN A 127 12.53 5.85 -2.70
CA GLN A 127 12.57 4.45 -3.11
C GLN A 127 12.28 3.51 -1.94
N ARG A 128 12.93 3.73 -0.79
CA ARG A 128 12.72 2.94 0.43
C ARG A 128 11.28 3.02 0.90
N GLY A 129 10.64 4.20 0.86
CA GLY A 129 9.25 4.38 1.23
C GLY A 129 8.29 3.53 0.38
N VAL A 130 8.47 3.57 -0.94
CA VAL A 130 7.67 2.74 -1.87
C VAL A 130 7.93 1.25 -1.68
N LEU A 131 9.19 0.84 -1.48
CA LEU A 131 9.54 -0.57 -1.25
C LEU A 131 8.95 -1.10 0.06
N LEU A 132 8.98 -0.31 1.15
CA LEU A 132 8.34 -0.67 2.41
C LEU A 132 6.83 -0.81 2.24
N ALA A 133 6.17 0.16 1.60
CA ALA A 133 4.73 0.11 1.34
C ALA A 133 4.34 -1.12 0.51
N ARG A 134 5.03 -1.37 -0.62
CA ARG A 134 4.79 -2.57 -1.45
C ARG A 134 5.02 -3.86 -0.67
N SER A 135 6.03 -3.92 0.19
CA SER A 135 6.31 -5.10 1.00
C SER A 135 5.18 -5.37 1.99
N ILE A 136 4.69 -4.33 2.69
CA ILE A 136 3.57 -4.42 3.63
C ILE A 136 2.30 -4.86 2.90
N GLN A 137 1.93 -4.16 1.82
CA GLN A 137 0.73 -4.44 1.04
C GLN A 137 0.75 -5.88 0.50
N ARG A 138 1.85 -6.31 -0.14
CA ARG A 138 2.01 -7.68 -0.65
C ARG A 138 1.87 -8.69 0.47
N PHE A 139 2.46 -8.44 1.63
CA PHE A 139 2.43 -9.38 2.73
C PHE A 139 1.03 -9.53 3.34
N VAL A 140 0.30 -8.43 3.51
CA VAL A 140 -1.11 -8.44 3.96
C VAL A 140 -2.00 -9.14 2.95
N VAL A 141 -1.95 -8.73 1.68
CA VAL A 141 -2.80 -9.28 0.61
C VAL A 141 -2.50 -10.75 0.37
N ASN A 142 -1.23 -11.16 0.37
CA ASN A 142 -0.86 -12.56 0.21
C ASN A 142 -1.32 -13.41 1.40
N HIS A 143 -1.18 -12.92 2.63
CA HIS A 143 -1.66 -13.64 3.82
C HIS A 143 -3.17 -13.89 3.74
N ILE A 144 -3.96 -12.86 3.42
CA ILE A 144 -5.42 -12.98 3.21
C ILE A 144 -5.73 -13.95 2.08
N SER A 145 -5.03 -13.83 0.93
CA SER A 145 -5.28 -14.66 -0.25
C SER A 145 -4.96 -16.13 -0.02
N LEU A 146 -3.91 -16.43 0.75
CA LEU A 146 -3.53 -17.79 1.13
C LEU A 146 -4.57 -18.42 2.07
N HIS A 147 -5.05 -17.67 3.06
CA HIS A 147 -6.10 -18.12 3.96
C HIS A 147 -7.41 -18.42 3.21
N ASN A 148 -7.82 -17.51 2.33
CA ASN A 148 -8.99 -17.71 1.48
C ASN A 148 -8.82 -18.87 0.49
N SER A 149 -7.60 -19.16 0.04
CA SER A 149 -7.34 -20.27 -0.90
C SER A 149 -7.15 -21.62 -0.23
N ALA A 150 -6.76 -21.64 1.06
CA ALA A 150 -6.59 -22.84 1.86
C ALA A 150 -7.84 -23.18 2.70
N ASP A 151 -8.90 -22.37 2.59
CA ASP A 151 -10.10 -22.41 3.46
C ASP A 151 -9.73 -22.40 4.95
N ALA A 152 -8.73 -21.60 5.31
CA ALA A 152 -8.19 -21.52 6.66
C ALA A 152 -8.65 -20.24 7.36
N ALA A 153 -9.22 -20.38 8.56
CA ALA A 153 -9.64 -19.23 9.37
C ALA A 153 -8.47 -18.27 9.69
N ILE A 154 -8.75 -16.97 9.63
CA ILE A 154 -7.87 -15.88 10.08
C ILE A 154 -8.13 -15.66 11.58
N THR A 155 -7.09 -15.64 12.39
CA THR A 155 -7.23 -15.46 13.85
C THR A 155 -7.41 -13.98 14.20
N LEU A 156 -7.92 -13.68 15.40
CA LEU A 156 -8.01 -12.28 15.88
C LEU A 156 -6.65 -11.58 15.94
N GLN A 157 -5.57 -12.33 16.20
CA GLN A 157 -4.21 -11.79 16.22
C GLN A 157 -3.73 -11.43 14.80
N ASP A 158 -4.10 -12.25 13.81
CA ASP A 158 -3.84 -11.93 12.40
C ASP A 158 -4.60 -10.65 12.01
N VAL A 159 -5.86 -10.49 12.43
CA VAL A 159 -6.66 -9.28 12.17
C VAL A 159 -6.02 -8.03 12.79
N ASP A 160 -5.54 -8.08 14.04
CA ASP A 160 -4.78 -6.99 14.67
C ASP A 160 -3.53 -6.63 13.84
N THR A 161 -2.86 -7.64 13.30
CA THR A 161 -1.62 -7.47 12.52
C THR A 161 -1.91 -6.93 11.12
N ILE A 162 -3.02 -7.33 10.50
CA ILE A 162 -3.54 -6.76 9.25
C ILE A 162 -3.89 -5.29 9.47
N ALA A 163 -4.58 -4.96 10.57
CA ALA A 163 -4.90 -3.57 10.91
C ALA A 163 -3.63 -2.71 11.06
N ASN A 164 -2.61 -3.22 11.75
CA ASN A 164 -1.30 -2.55 11.82
C ASN A 164 -0.63 -2.38 10.44
N GLY A 165 -0.71 -3.40 9.57
CA GLY A 165 -0.23 -3.31 8.18
C GLY A 165 -0.92 -2.18 7.41
N VAL A 166 -2.25 -2.13 7.46
CA VAL A 166 -3.06 -1.06 6.84
C VAL A 166 -2.69 0.32 7.40
N GLN A 167 -2.55 0.43 8.72
CA GLN A 167 -2.13 1.66 9.39
C GLN A 167 -0.77 2.13 8.87
N MET A 168 0.22 1.24 8.79
CA MET A 168 1.54 1.59 8.26
C MET A 168 1.49 2.09 6.81
N LEU A 169 0.66 1.50 5.95
CA LEU A 169 0.49 2.00 4.57
C LEU A 169 -0.02 3.45 4.56
N MET A 170 -0.98 3.76 5.43
CA MET A 170 -1.53 5.11 5.56
C MET A 170 -0.56 6.09 6.22
N MET A 171 0.25 5.64 7.18
CA MET A 171 1.31 6.45 7.77
C MET A 171 2.40 6.81 6.74
N ILE A 172 2.82 5.84 5.90
CA ILE A 172 3.76 6.11 4.80
C ILE A 172 3.18 7.16 3.85
N ARG A 173 1.91 6.99 3.46
CA ARG A 173 1.20 7.94 2.60
C ARG A 173 1.12 9.34 3.22
N ALA A 174 0.70 9.43 4.48
CA ALA A 174 0.57 10.70 5.19
C ALA A 174 1.92 11.43 5.32
N THR A 175 2.98 10.70 5.66
CA THR A 175 4.34 11.25 5.78
C THR A 175 4.84 11.77 4.43
N TYR A 176 4.62 11.01 3.35
CA TYR A 176 4.96 11.46 1.99
C TYR A 176 4.20 12.73 1.60
N HIS A 177 2.89 12.80 1.88
CA HIS A 177 2.09 13.99 1.58
C HIS A 177 2.53 15.21 2.40
N ALA A 178 2.82 15.03 3.69
CA ALA A 178 3.33 16.10 4.55
C ALA A 178 4.66 16.68 4.05
N ARG A 179 5.46 15.88 3.32
CA ARG A 179 6.76 16.28 2.76
C ARG A 179 6.76 16.52 1.25
N THR A 180 5.60 16.50 0.61
CA THR A 180 5.49 16.69 -0.85
C THR A 180 6.06 18.03 -1.32
N GLY A 181 5.93 19.10 -0.51
CA GLY A 181 6.54 20.40 -0.82
C GLY A 181 8.06 20.33 -0.99
N VAL A 182 8.76 19.67 -0.06
CA VAL A 182 10.23 19.49 -0.11
C VAL A 182 10.65 18.66 -1.32
N VAL A 183 9.90 17.59 -1.60
CA VAL A 183 10.14 16.74 -2.78
C VAL A 183 9.94 17.52 -4.08
N ALA A 184 8.89 18.35 -4.16
CA ALA A 184 8.61 19.16 -5.34
C ALA A 184 9.70 20.21 -5.59
N THR A 185 10.17 20.90 -4.56
CA THR A 185 11.24 21.91 -4.69
C THR A 185 12.58 21.30 -5.06
N SER A 186 12.83 20.04 -4.70
CA SER A 186 14.08 19.33 -4.98
C SER A 186 14.06 18.52 -6.28
N PHE A 187 12.90 18.42 -6.94
CA PHE A 187 12.69 17.53 -8.08
C PHE A 187 13.67 17.78 -9.24
N ASP A 188 13.83 19.04 -9.65
CA ASP A 188 14.73 19.43 -10.75
C ASP A 188 16.19 19.06 -10.44
N LEU A 189 16.63 19.30 -9.20
CA LEU A 189 17.98 18.96 -8.77
C LEU A 189 18.23 17.45 -8.84
N VAL A 190 17.28 16.65 -8.34
CA VAL A 190 17.36 15.19 -8.37
C VAL A 190 17.44 14.69 -9.81
N VAL A 191 16.53 15.13 -10.67
CA VAL A 191 16.48 14.74 -12.09
C VAL A 191 17.79 15.12 -12.79
N ARG A 192 18.28 16.35 -12.60
CA ARG A 192 19.55 16.81 -13.20
C ARG A 192 20.73 15.95 -12.74
N SER A 193 20.79 15.59 -11.45
CA SER A 193 21.88 14.76 -10.92
C SER A 193 21.92 13.38 -11.58
N ILE A 194 20.75 12.76 -11.80
CA ILE A 194 20.66 11.43 -12.40
C ILE A 194 20.97 11.49 -13.91
N LYS A 195 20.44 12.50 -14.61
CA LYS A 195 20.75 12.75 -16.02
C LYS A 195 22.25 12.89 -16.26
N TYR A 196 22.93 13.68 -15.43
CA TYR A 196 24.37 13.90 -15.56
C TYR A 196 25.18 12.60 -15.48
N VAL A 197 24.81 11.68 -14.58
CA VAL A 197 25.45 10.36 -14.49
C VAL A 197 25.27 9.58 -15.80
N MET A 198 24.05 9.58 -16.36
CA MET A 198 23.77 8.91 -17.62
C MET A 198 24.51 9.55 -18.80
N GLU A 199 24.47 10.89 -18.91
CA GLU A 199 25.13 11.65 -19.96
C GLU A 199 26.63 11.37 -19.99
N ARG A 200 27.28 11.33 -18.82
CA ARG A 200 28.71 10.99 -18.72
C ARG A 200 29.02 9.63 -19.32
N HIS A 201 28.31 8.58 -18.90
CA HIS A 201 28.54 7.22 -19.44
C HIS A 201 28.21 7.12 -20.93
N LEU A 202 27.15 7.80 -21.38
CA LEU A 202 26.80 7.83 -22.80
C LEU A 202 27.83 8.59 -23.64
N HIS A 203 28.47 9.63 -23.08
CA HIS A 203 29.52 10.35 -23.78
C HIS A 203 30.82 9.52 -23.89
N GLU A 204 31.18 8.78 -22.83
CA GLU A 204 32.27 7.80 -22.86
C GLU A 204 32.02 6.72 -23.93
N LEU A 205 30.79 6.19 -24.00
CA LEU A 205 30.36 5.25 -25.05
C LEU A 205 30.41 5.89 -26.45
N TYR A 206 29.90 7.11 -26.59
CA TYR A 206 29.87 7.84 -27.86
C TYR A 206 31.27 7.96 -28.46
N GLN A 207 32.28 8.30 -27.64
CA GLN A 207 33.67 8.38 -28.06
C GLN A 207 34.21 7.02 -28.50
N ALA A 208 34.00 5.95 -27.71
CA ALA A 208 34.46 4.61 -28.03
C ALA A 208 33.84 4.05 -29.34
N VAL A 209 32.55 4.29 -29.57
CA VAL A 209 31.87 3.88 -30.81
C VAL A 209 32.35 4.72 -31.99
N SER A 210 32.58 6.02 -31.80
CA SER A 210 33.12 6.92 -32.83
C SER A 210 34.50 6.48 -33.31
N GLU A 211 35.39 6.10 -32.40
CA GLU A 211 36.72 5.58 -32.74
C GLU A 211 36.62 4.27 -33.53
N THR A 212 35.67 3.40 -33.16
CA THR A 212 35.44 2.14 -33.86
C THR A 212 34.94 2.35 -35.29
N LEU A 213 34.06 3.34 -35.52
CA LEU A 213 33.56 3.72 -36.85
C LEU A 213 34.69 4.18 -37.79
N LEU A 214 35.74 4.82 -37.26
CA LEU A 214 36.91 5.22 -38.06
C LEU A 214 37.72 4.02 -38.60
N HIS A 215 37.56 2.84 -38.02
CA HIS A 215 38.32 1.63 -38.37
C HIS A 215 37.48 0.59 -39.12
N GLY A 216 36.18 0.85 -39.31
CA GLY A 216 35.26 0.04 -40.09
C GLY A 216 33.81 0.32 -39.74
N SER A 217 32.96 0.55 -40.76
CA SER A 217 31.53 0.75 -40.57
C SER A 217 30.74 -0.54 -40.82
N SER A 218 29.76 -0.79 -39.95
CA SER A 218 28.70 -1.77 -40.13
C SER A 218 27.38 -1.09 -39.78
N ALA A 219 26.29 -1.46 -40.46
CA ALA A 219 24.95 -0.95 -40.17
C ALA A 219 24.59 -1.08 -38.67
N ASP A 220 25.08 -2.13 -38.00
CA ASP A 220 24.85 -2.32 -36.56
C ASP A 220 25.57 -1.27 -35.70
N ILE A 221 26.79 -0.87 -36.08
CA ILE A 221 27.61 0.11 -35.36
C ILE A 221 27.08 1.53 -35.62
N GLU A 222 26.68 1.83 -36.85
CA GLU A 222 26.04 3.11 -37.21
C GLU A 222 24.73 3.32 -36.46
N ASP A 223 23.92 2.26 -36.34
CA ASP A 223 22.67 2.32 -35.58
C ASP A 223 22.93 2.49 -34.08
N GLN A 224 23.93 1.81 -33.51
CA GLN A 224 24.34 2.02 -32.11
C GLN A 224 24.84 3.45 -31.86
N TYR A 225 25.65 4.00 -32.76
CA TYR A 225 26.14 5.37 -32.68
C TYR A 225 24.99 6.38 -32.74
N SER A 226 24.07 6.21 -33.69
CA SER A 226 22.89 7.05 -33.85
C SER A 226 21.97 6.96 -32.62
N ALA A 227 21.84 5.76 -32.04
CA ALA A 227 21.10 5.53 -30.81
C ALA A 227 21.73 6.27 -29.62
N ILE A 228 23.06 6.22 -29.43
CA ILE A 228 23.74 6.95 -28.35
C ILE A 228 23.49 8.46 -28.48
N ARG A 229 23.61 9.00 -29.69
CA ARG A 229 23.32 10.42 -29.95
C ARG A 229 21.87 10.77 -29.62
N ALA A 230 20.92 9.96 -30.07
CA ALA A 230 19.51 10.15 -29.76
C ALA A 230 19.23 10.09 -28.25
N ALA A 231 19.90 9.20 -27.51
CA ALA A 231 19.79 9.14 -26.05
C ALA A 231 20.25 10.44 -25.38
N ILE A 232 21.41 10.97 -25.80
CA ILE A 232 21.93 12.24 -25.29
C ILE A 232 20.94 13.38 -25.61
N ASP A 233 20.42 13.47 -26.83
CA ASP A 233 19.45 14.49 -27.22
C ASP A 233 18.13 14.38 -26.41
N LEU A 234 17.70 13.16 -26.08
CA LEU A 234 16.52 12.91 -25.23
C LEU A 234 16.76 13.29 -23.77
N LEU A 235 17.98 13.14 -23.24
CA LEU A 235 18.33 13.56 -21.87
C LEU A 235 18.29 15.08 -21.70
N HIS A 236 18.57 15.84 -22.75
CA HIS A 236 18.43 17.31 -22.74
C HIS A 236 16.97 17.78 -22.72
N LYS A 237 15.99 16.91 -23.04
CA LYS A 237 14.56 17.25 -23.00
C LYS A 237 13.95 17.08 -21.60
N PRO A 238 12.77 17.66 -21.34
CA PRO A 238 11.98 17.34 -20.14
C PRO A 238 11.67 15.84 -20.07
N GLN A 239 11.75 15.25 -18.88
CA GLN A 239 11.57 13.80 -18.70
C GLN A 239 10.10 13.45 -18.52
N THR A 240 9.37 13.45 -19.64
CA THR A 240 7.99 12.93 -19.71
C THR A 240 8.00 11.41 -19.87
N LEU A 241 6.84 10.77 -19.68
CA LEU A 241 6.72 9.31 -19.83
C LEU A 241 7.07 8.85 -21.25
N GLU A 242 6.71 9.63 -22.27
CA GLU A 242 7.02 9.35 -23.67
C GLU A 242 8.52 9.40 -23.93
N ASN A 243 9.22 10.41 -23.39
CA ASN A 243 10.67 10.51 -23.53
C ASN A 243 11.40 9.38 -22.79
N LEU A 244 10.89 8.93 -21.64
CA LEU A 244 11.42 7.76 -20.96
C LEU A 244 11.24 6.48 -21.79
N LEU A 245 10.08 6.29 -22.43
CA LEU A 245 9.85 5.16 -23.34
C LEU A 245 10.78 5.20 -24.56
N CYS A 246 11.00 6.38 -25.14
CA CYS A 246 11.99 6.55 -26.22
C CYS A 246 13.41 6.20 -25.76
N LEU A 247 13.81 6.64 -24.56
CA LEU A 247 15.10 6.27 -23.96
C LEU A 247 15.24 4.76 -23.76
N GLU A 248 14.19 4.08 -23.27
CA GLU A 248 14.18 2.63 -23.09
C GLU A 248 14.42 1.89 -24.42
N LEU A 249 13.71 2.29 -25.48
CA LEU A 249 13.88 1.73 -26.82
C LEU A 249 15.30 1.93 -27.37
N VAL A 250 15.84 3.14 -27.18
CA VAL A 250 17.19 3.49 -27.61
C VAL A 250 18.24 2.70 -26.81
N PHE A 251 18.06 2.51 -25.50
CA PHE A 251 18.94 1.65 -24.69
C PHE A 251 18.89 0.19 -25.10
N CYS A 252 17.75 -0.33 -25.56
CA CYS A 252 17.69 -1.67 -26.15
C CYS A 252 18.63 -1.77 -27.37
N VAL A 253 18.68 -0.77 -28.25
CA VAL A 253 19.60 -0.76 -29.39
C VAL A 253 21.06 -0.67 -28.93
N ILE A 254 21.37 0.21 -27.97
CA ILE A 254 22.73 0.41 -27.47
C ILE A 254 23.29 -0.87 -26.82
N PHE A 255 22.53 -1.51 -25.92
CA PHE A 255 23.06 -2.59 -25.06
C PHE A 255 22.73 -4.01 -25.53
N HIS A 256 21.70 -4.20 -26.37
CA HIS A 256 21.23 -5.55 -26.75
C HIS A 256 21.41 -5.87 -28.23
N ARG A 257 21.72 -4.89 -29.08
CA ARG A 257 22.08 -5.18 -30.47
C ARG A 257 23.44 -5.86 -30.51
N ARG A 258 23.48 -7.08 -31.05
CA ARG A 258 24.70 -7.87 -31.23
C ARG A 258 24.90 -8.13 -32.71
N GLY A 259 25.85 -7.43 -33.33
CA GLY A 259 26.39 -7.84 -34.62
C GLY A 259 27.26 -9.09 -34.45
N ALA A 260 27.20 -10.03 -35.40
CA ALA A 260 28.01 -11.26 -35.39
C ALA A 260 29.53 -11.00 -35.50
N SER A 261 29.95 -9.74 -35.67
CA SER A 261 31.33 -9.32 -35.91
C SER A 261 31.68 -8.00 -35.20
N ALA A 262 31.10 -7.74 -34.02
CA ALA A 262 31.43 -6.54 -33.25
C ALA A 262 32.88 -6.61 -32.72
N PRO A 263 33.71 -5.57 -32.88
CA PRO A 263 35.08 -5.54 -32.33
C PRO A 263 35.11 -5.75 -30.82
N GLU A 264 36.08 -6.50 -30.31
CA GLU A 264 36.20 -6.81 -28.87
C GLU A 264 36.27 -5.54 -28.00
N ARG A 265 36.93 -4.48 -28.49
CA ARG A 265 37.03 -3.19 -27.79
C ARG A 265 35.66 -2.52 -27.61
N LEU A 266 34.80 -2.58 -28.62
CA LEU A 266 33.44 -2.05 -28.55
C LEU A 266 32.60 -2.85 -27.55
N LEU A 267 32.72 -4.18 -27.57
CA LEU A 267 32.03 -5.04 -26.60
C LEU A 267 32.50 -4.77 -25.17
N ALA A 268 33.80 -4.54 -24.96
CA ALA A 268 34.33 -4.18 -23.65
C ALA A 268 33.77 -2.84 -23.14
N ALA A 269 33.73 -1.81 -23.99
CA ALA A 269 33.16 -0.50 -23.65
C ALA A 269 31.64 -0.57 -23.37
N ILE A 270 30.88 -1.32 -24.17
CA ILE A 270 29.44 -1.50 -23.90
C ILE A 270 29.23 -2.23 -22.58
N ASN A 271 30.03 -3.26 -22.30
CA ASN A 271 29.92 -4.03 -21.07
C ASN A 271 30.31 -3.21 -19.82
N SER A 272 31.25 -2.26 -19.91
CA SER A 272 31.62 -1.41 -18.75
C SER A 272 30.50 -0.48 -18.30
N HIS A 273 29.55 -0.15 -19.19
CA HIS A 273 28.44 0.76 -18.87
C HIS A 273 27.07 0.07 -18.81
N ARG A 274 27.05 -1.26 -18.98
CA ARG A 274 25.82 -2.05 -19.13
C ARG A 274 24.98 -2.12 -17.86
N GLU A 275 25.56 -1.86 -16.70
CA GLU A 275 24.85 -1.85 -15.41
C GLU A 275 24.52 -0.43 -14.97
N ASP A 276 25.49 0.49 -15.04
CA ASP A 276 25.35 1.85 -14.52
C ASP A 276 24.26 2.66 -15.22
N VAL A 277 24.20 2.62 -16.55
CA VAL A 277 23.19 3.38 -17.32
C VAL A 277 21.78 2.89 -17.03
N PRO A 278 21.45 1.58 -17.07
CA PRO A 278 20.14 1.08 -16.66
C PRO A 278 19.78 1.35 -15.20
N ILE A 279 20.74 1.32 -14.27
CA ILE A 279 20.49 1.67 -12.86
C ILE A 279 20.07 3.14 -12.75
N ALA A 280 20.83 4.06 -13.35
CA ALA A 280 20.49 5.48 -13.35
C ALA A 280 19.16 5.76 -14.08
N PHE A 281 18.89 5.08 -15.19
CA PHE A 281 17.62 5.18 -15.89
C PHE A 281 16.43 4.68 -15.05
N SER A 282 16.59 3.57 -14.33
CA SER A 282 15.58 3.06 -13.40
C SER A 282 15.32 4.03 -12.26
N GLN A 283 16.36 4.68 -11.72
CA GLN A 283 16.22 5.75 -10.73
C GLN A 283 15.45 6.94 -11.31
N LEU A 284 15.78 7.38 -12.53
CA LEU A 284 15.09 8.47 -13.21
C LEU A 284 13.60 8.15 -13.40
N GLY A 285 13.28 6.98 -13.94
CA GLY A 285 11.91 6.52 -14.14
C GLY A 285 11.13 6.46 -12.83
N PHE A 286 11.76 5.97 -11.76
CA PHE A 286 11.15 5.99 -10.42
C PHE A 286 10.85 7.41 -9.95
N ILE A 287 11.80 8.34 -10.05
CA ILE A 287 11.61 9.73 -9.61
C ILE A 287 10.52 10.42 -10.42
N VAL A 288 10.47 10.25 -11.73
CA VAL A 288 9.40 10.81 -12.57
C VAL A 288 8.03 10.25 -12.15
N MET A 289 7.95 8.97 -11.81
CA MET A 289 6.70 8.29 -11.45
C MET A 289 6.43 8.24 -9.94
N HIS A 290 7.18 8.95 -9.10
CA HIS A 290 7.17 8.73 -7.64
C HIS A 290 5.78 8.90 -7.01
N GLN A 291 5.01 9.94 -7.40
CA GLN A 291 3.65 10.18 -6.93
C GLN A 291 2.73 8.99 -7.20
N THR A 292 2.73 8.50 -8.44
CA THR A 292 1.92 7.34 -8.85
C THR A 292 2.38 6.06 -8.14
N SER A 293 3.68 5.90 -7.93
CA SER A 293 4.26 4.76 -7.23
C SER A 293 3.87 4.72 -5.75
N PHE A 294 3.91 5.86 -5.05
CA PHE A 294 3.45 5.96 -3.67
C PHE A 294 1.94 5.70 -3.55
N ARG A 295 1.14 6.27 -4.44
CA ARG A 295 -0.31 6.02 -4.49
C ARG A 295 -0.62 4.54 -4.65
N ALA A 296 -0.03 3.89 -5.67
CA ALA A 296 -0.25 2.47 -5.94
C ALA A 296 0.27 1.55 -4.81
N ALA A 297 1.42 1.88 -4.21
CA ALA A 297 2.03 1.05 -3.16
C ALA A 297 1.29 1.13 -1.82
N THR A 298 0.59 2.23 -1.56
CA THR A 298 -0.16 2.43 -0.31
C THR A 298 -1.65 2.12 -0.45
N ASP A 299 -2.12 1.83 -1.66
CA ASP A 299 -3.54 1.61 -1.97
C ASP A 299 -4.14 0.42 -1.19
N CYS A 300 -5.28 0.67 -0.55
CA CYS A 300 -5.99 -0.28 0.30
C CYS A 300 -7.33 -0.74 -0.31
N ASP A 301 -7.52 -0.62 -1.63
CA ASP A 301 -8.74 -1.09 -2.34
C ASP A 301 -9.10 -2.55 -2.00
N PHE A 302 -8.11 -3.39 -1.71
CA PHE A 302 -8.31 -4.79 -1.31
C PHE A 302 -9.21 -4.95 -0.07
N LEU A 303 -9.29 -3.95 0.81
CA LEU A 303 -10.10 -4.00 2.03
C LEU A 303 -11.59 -4.02 1.75
N TYR A 304 -12.05 -3.39 0.68
CA TYR A 304 -13.46 -3.37 0.31
C TYR A 304 -14.06 -4.77 0.17
N TRP A 305 -13.26 -5.70 -0.35
CA TRP A 305 -13.65 -7.08 -0.62
C TRP A 305 -13.68 -7.96 0.64
N GLN A 306 -13.15 -7.47 1.75
CA GLN A 306 -13.10 -8.14 3.05
C GLN A 306 -13.79 -7.32 4.15
N ARG A 307 -14.59 -6.30 3.76
CA ARG A 307 -15.16 -5.30 4.66
C ARG A 307 -16.01 -5.93 5.77
N GLU A 308 -16.82 -6.93 5.43
CA GLU A 308 -17.73 -7.61 6.37
C GLU A 308 -16.98 -8.40 7.44
N ALA A 309 -15.83 -8.98 7.10
CA ALA A 309 -14.99 -9.70 8.04
C ALA A 309 -14.17 -8.75 8.93
N PHE A 310 -13.64 -7.67 8.37
CA PHE A 310 -12.63 -6.86 9.05
C PHE A 310 -13.15 -5.59 9.72
N TYR A 311 -14.08 -4.85 9.13
CA TYR A 311 -14.43 -3.51 9.64
C TYR A 311 -15.05 -3.55 11.05
N PRO A 312 -16.02 -4.44 11.33
CA PRO A 312 -16.53 -4.62 12.69
C PRO A 312 -15.43 -4.91 13.71
N ILE A 313 -14.49 -5.79 13.35
CA ILE A 313 -13.41 -6.21 14.24
C ILE A 313 -12.42 -5.06 14.44
N PHE A 314 -12.05 -4.33 13.39
CA PHE A 314 -11.14 -3.19 13.50
C PHE A 314 -11.66 -2.14 14.49
N PHE A 315 -12.92 -1.71 14.35
CA PHE A 315 -13.52 -0.72 15.24
C PHE A 315 -13.65 -1.25 16.68
N LYS A 316 -14.14 -2.49 16.84
CA LYS A 316 -14.25 -3.13 18.16
C LYS A 316 -12.89 -3.24 18.86
N ARG A 317 -11.83 -3.59 18.12
CA ARG A 317 -10.47 -3.74 18.66
C ARG A 317 -9.84 -2.39 19.01
N LEU A 318 -10.12 -1.34 18.22
CA LEU A 318 -9.72 0.03 18.55
C LEU A 318 -10.36 0.48 19.86
N TYR A 319 -11.68 0.34 19.99
CA TYR A 319 -12.40 0.68 21.21
C TYR A 319 -11.87 -0.09 22.44
N GLN A 320 -11.53 -1.37 22.28
CA GLN A 320 -10.89 -2.17 23.35
C GLN A 320 -9.49 -1.69 23.76
N LYS A 321 -8.80 -0.90 22.92
CA LYS A 321 -7.44 -0.42 23.13
C LYS A 321 -7.34 1.10 22.86
N PRO A 322 -7.86 1.98 23.73
CA PRO A 322 -7.91 3.43 23.49
C PRO A 322 -6.55 4.11 23.24
N LEU A 323 -5.44 3.50 23.70
CA LEU A 323 -4.07 3.93 23.37
C LEU A 323 -3.81 4.01 21.85
N ASN A 324 -4.57 3.24 21.06
CA ASN A 324 -4.49 3.18 19.61
C ASN A 324 -5.51 4.08 18.89
N SER A 325 -6.24 4.94 19.62
CA SER A 325 -7.26 5.85 19.07
C SER A 325 -6.74 6.73 17.93
N SER A 326 -5.48 7.19 18.01
CA SER A 326 -4.84 7.98 16.95
C SER A 326 -4.74 7.27 15.59
N TYR A 327 -5.01 5.96 15.55
CA TYR A 327 -5.04 5.19 14.31
C TYR A 327 -6.40 5.13 13.64
N LEU A 328 -7.47 5.59 14.30
CA LEU A 328 -8.81 5.63 13.72
C LEU A 328 -8.85 6.41 12.39
N PRO A 329 -8.28 7.63 12.29
CA PRO A 329 -8.26 8.37 11.02
C PRO A 329 -7.55 7.61 9.89
N TYR A 330 -6.46 6.89 10.20
CA TYR A 330 -5.75 6.09 9.21
C TYR A 330 -6.59 4.91 8.71
N LEU A 331 -7.28 4.20 9.59
CA LEU A 331 -8.15 3.11 9.17
C LEU A 331 -9.29 3.61 8.29
N VAL A 332 -9.92 4.73 8.64
CA VAL A 332 -10.96 5.35 7.81
C VAL A 332 -10.40 5.82 6.45
N LEU A 333 -9.20 6.40 6.43
CA LEU A 333 -8.53 6.79 5.20
C LEU A 333 -8.25 5.59 4.28
N ALA A 334 -7.88 4.44 4.84
CA ALA A 334 -7.67 3.22 4.06
C ALA A 334 -8.98 2.69 3.45
N MET A 335 -10.11 2.83 4.15
CA MET A 335 -11.43 2.43 3.64
C MET A 335 -11.85 3.29 2.44
N HIS A 336 -11.38 4.54 2.35
CA HIS A 336 -11.67 5.43 1.23
C HIS A 336 -11.06 4.98 -0.12
N ASP A 337 -9.98 4.19 -0.10
CA ASP A 337 -9.21 3.85 -1.32
C ASP A 337 -10.03 3.14 -2.39
N CYS A 338 -11.06 2.39 -2.00
CA CYS A 338 -11.94 1.70 -2.94
C CYS A 338 -12.85 2.62 -3.76
N ARG A 339 -12.91 3.93 -3.46
CA ARG A 339 -13.79 4.89 -4.14
C ARG A 339 -13.64 4.85 -5.66
N ALA A 340 -12.42 4.81 -6.19
CA ALA A 340 -12.19 4.79 -7.64
C ALA A 340 -12.70 3.48 -8.27
N SER A 341 -12.53 2.35 -7.58
CA SER A 341 -13.04 1.05 -8.01
C SER A 341 -14.57 0.99 -8.01
N LEU A 342 -15.21 1.57 -7.00
CA LEU A 342 -16.67 1.59 -6.89
C LEU A 342 -17.31 2.50 -7.93
N LEU A 343 -16.75 3.70 -8.12
CA LEU A 343 -17.28 4.66 -9.10
C LEU A 343 -17.02 4.25 -10.56
N SER A 344 -16.13 3.27 -10.80
CA SER A 344 -15.91 2.68 -12.13
C SER A 344 -16.73 1.41 -12.36
N ALA A 345 -17.64 1.05 -11.44
CA ALA A 345 -18.50 -0.12 -11.60
C ALA A 345 -19.55 0.09 -12.70
N CYS A 346 -19.43 -0.68 -13.79
CA CYS A 346 -20.38 -0.63 -14.91
C CYS A 346 -21.53 -1.66 -14.81
N HIS A 347 -21.51 -2.54 -13.80
CA HIS A 347 -22.48 -3.63 -13.65
C HIS A 347 -23.72 -3.26 -12.82
N VAL A 348 -23.71 -2.08 -12.21
CA VAL A 348 -24.81 -1.53 -11.42
C VAL A 348 -25.49 -0.40 -12.19
N THR A 349 -26.77 -0.15 -11.91
CA THR A 349 -27.53 0.95 -12.50
C THR A 349 -26.94 2.32 -12.16
N SER A 350 -26.44 2.49 -10.94
CA SER A 350 -25.83 3.71 -10.45
C SER A 350 -24.61 3.38 -9.58
N ALA A 351 -23.42 3.71 -10.09
CA ALA A 351 -22.17 3.55 -9.35
C ALA A 351 -22.09 4.49 -8.13
N VAL A 352 -22.80 5.62 -8.19
CA VAL A 352 -22.91 6.57 -7.08
C VAL A 352 -23.73 5.97 -5.94
N ASP A 353 -24.84 5.30 -6.23
CA ASP A 353 -25.67 4.66 -5.21
C ASP A 353 -24.93 3.50 -4.55
N LEU A 354 -24.19 2.69 -5.33
CA LEU A 354 -23.30 1.67 -4.79
C LEU A 354 -22.27 2.25 -3.83
N PHE A 355 -21.63 3.36 -4.21
CA PHE A 355 -20.67 4.05 -3.34
C PHE A 355 -21.35 4.59 -2.07
N ASN A 356 -22.52 5.21 -2.18
CA ASN A 356 -23.27 5.73 -1.04
C ASN A 356 -23.69 4.60 -0.08
N SER A 357 -24.16 3.46 -0.58
CA SER A 357 -24.45 2.28 0.25
C SER A 357 -23.20 1.78 0.99
N TYR A 358 -22.03 1.80 0.36
CA TYR A 358 -20.78 1.45 1.02
C TYR A 358 -20.39 2.46 2.12
N VAL A 359 -20.59 3.76 1.88
CA VAL A 359 -20.38 4.81 2.89
C VAL A 359 -21.31 4.61 4.09
N SER A 360 -22.59 4.36 3.86
CA SER A 360 -23.58 4.06 4.91
C SER A 360 -23.19 2.82 5.72
N TYR A 361 -22.84 1.71 5.05
CA TYR A 361 -22.35 0.51 5.72
C TYR A 361 -21.14 0.77 6.63
N THR A 362 -20.17 1.54 6.14
CA THR A 362 -18.97 1.87 6.91
C THR A 362 -19.32 2.74 8.12
N ARG A 363 -20.27 3.67 7.97
CA ARG A 363 -20.77 4.52 9.06
C ARG A 363 -21.49 3.69 10.11
N GLU A 364 -22.38 2.79 9.71
CA GLU A 364 -23.08 1.87 10.63
C GLU A 364 -22.09 1.02 11.43
N CYS A 365 -21.02 0.52 10.80
CA CYS A 365 -19.98 -0.21 11.50
C CYS A 365 -19.24 0.68 12.52
N LEU A 366 -18.88 1.91 12.14
CA LEU A 366 -18.22 2.86 13.05
C LEU A 366 -19.11 3.18 14.26
N HIS A 367 -20.40 3.41 14.04
CA HIS A 367 -21.35 3.68 15.11
C HIS A 367 -21.48 2.49 16.06
N LYS A 368 -21.88 1.34 15.52
CA LYS A 368 -22.19 0.15 16.29
C LYS A 368 -21.02 -0.39 17.12
N TYR A 369 -19.80 -0.31 16.60
CA TYR A 369 -18.64 -0.95 17.21
C TYR A 369 -17.67 0.01 17.91
N LEU A 370 -17.88 1.32 17.80
CA LEU A 370 -17.02 2.33 18.43
C LEU A 370 -17.81 3.49 19.04
N ILE A 371 -18.65 4.21 18.29
CA ILE A 371 -19.30 5.43 18.82
C ILE A 371 -20.34 5.09 19.89
N ASP A 372 -21.26 4.16 19.61
CA ASP A 372 -22.34 3.84 20.55
C ASP A 372 -21.78 3.24 21.87
N PRO A 373 -20.81 2.31 21.84
CA PRO A 373 -20.12 1.87 23.07
C PRO A 373 -19.44 3.00 23.84
N LEU A 374 -18.78 3.94 23.14
CA LEU A 374 -18.16 5.11 23.79
C LEU A 374 -19.21 6.00 24.46
N CYS A 375 -20.33 6.28 23.77
CA CYS A 375 -21.42 7.07 24.32
C CYS A 375 -21.99 6.42 25.60
N VAL A 376 -22.24 5.11 25.59
CA VAL A 376 -22.73 4.38 26.77
C VAL A 376 -21.73 4.41 27.92
N ASP A 377 -20.44 4.18 27.67
CA ASP A 377 -19.42 4.20 28.72
C ASP A 377 -19.26 5.61 29.33
N ILE A 378 -19.21 6.64 28.49
CA ILE A 378 -19.10 8.04 28.94
C ILE A 378 -20.33 8.43 29.76
N GLU A 379 -21.53 8.09 29.28
CA GLU A 379 -22.77 8.34 30.00
C GLU A 379 -22.79 7.66 31.37
N ASN A 380 -22.42 6.38 31.42
CA ASN A 380 -22.35 5.62 32.67
C ASN A 380 -21.32 6.21 33.64
N ASP A 381 -20.15 6.60 33.15
CA ASP A 381 -19.13 7.27 33.96
C ASP A 381 -19.67 8.59 34.53
N LEU A 382 -20.27 9.44 33.70
CA LEU A 382 -20.86 10.72 34.14
C LEU A 382 -21.93 10.52 35.21
N ARG A 383 -22.82 9.54 35.03
CA ARG A 383 -23.83 9.18 36.03
C ARG A 383 -23.21 8.70 37.34
N LEU A 384 -22.23 7.81 37.28
CA LEU A 384 -21.53 7.30 38.47
C LEU A 384 -20.83 8.43 39.23
N PHE A 385 -20.14 9.34 38.53
CA PHE A 385 -19.47 10.47 39.17
C PHE A 385 -20.46 11.41 39.85
N THR A 386 -21.55 11.75 39.17
CA THR A 386 -22.55 12.67 39.72
C THR A 386 -23.27 12.05 40.91
N HIS A 387 -23.65 10.77 40.84
CA HIS A 387 -24.23 10.07 41.99
C HIS A 387 -23.25 9.99 43.18
N SER A 388 -21.95 9.80 42.93
CA SER A 388 -20.94 9.80 44.00
C SER A 388 -20.72 11.17 44.64
N ALA A 389 -20.85 12.26 43.87
CA ALA A 389 -20.68 13.63 44.34
C ALA A 389 -21.93 14.14 45.09
N VAL A 390 -23.13 13.79 44.62
CA VAL A 390 -24.40 14.30 45.16
C VAL A 390 -24.89 13.55 46.40
N LEU A 391 -24.59 12.25 46.54
CA LEU A 391 -25.18 11.42 47.61
C LEU A 391 -24.35 11.33 48.90
N GLU A 392 -23.16 11.93 49.00
CA GLU A 392 -22.20 11.83 50.14
C GLU A 392 -21.93 10.40 50.65
N GLN A 393 -22.41 9.37 49.94
CA GLN A 393 -22.18 7.99 50.28
C GLN A 393 -20.86 7.58 49.66
N VAL A 394 -19.94 7.15 50.53
CA VAL A 394 -18.71 6.44 50.17
C VAL A 394 -19.10 5.07 49.60
N PHE A 395 -19.85 5.05 48.50
CA PHE A 395 -19.98 3.85 47.69
C PHE A 395 -18.59 3.57 47.17
N ARG A 396 -18.06 2.44 47.67
CA ARG A 396 -16.79 1.79 47.32
C ARG A 396 -15.93 2.70 46.47
N LYS A 397 -14.89 3.28 47.07
CA LYS A 397 -13.66 3.60 46.36
C LYS A 397 -13.46 2.45 45.38
N ILE A 398 -13.78 2.68 44.10
CA ILE A 398 -13.67 1.63 43.10
C ILE A 398 -12.16 1.50 43.03
N GLU A 399 -11.61 0.52 43.76
CA GLU A 399 -10.33 -0.04 43.41
C GLU A 399 -10.43 -0.24 41.90
N PRO A 400 -9.52 0.35 41.10
CA PRO A 400 -9.66 0.43 39.65
C PRO A 400 -9.48 -0.97 39.03
N ASP A 401 -10.36 -1.90 39.39
CA ASP A 401 -10.30 -3.30 39.04
C ASP A 401 -11.15 -3.48 37.78
N SER A 402 -10.63 -2.87 36.73
CA SER A 402 -10.81 -3.21 35.31
C SER A 402 -10.21 -2.11 34.44
N ALA A 403 -8.98 -1.67 34.71
CA ALA A 403 -8.20 -0.83 33.78
C ALA A 403 -9.05 0.28 33.12
N SER A 404 -9.48 1.29 33.89
CA SER A 404 -10.26 2.44 33.39
C SER A 404 -9.73 2.85 32.01
N ARG A 405 -10.50 2.51 30.97
CA ARG A 405 -10.09 2.73 29.60
C ARG A 405 -10.15 4.23 29.40
N ASP A 406 -9.03 4.85 29.06
CA ASP A 406 -8.94 6.29 28.77
C ASP A 406 -9.67 6.60 27.45
N VAL A 407 -11.00 6.53 27.48
CA VAL A 407 -11.91 6.73 26.35
C VAL A 407 -11.91 8.18 25.87
N ALA A 408 -11.48 9.11 26.73
CA ALA A 408 -11.27 10.52 26.39
C ALA A 408 -10.25 10.72 25.25
N ARG A 409 -9.40 9.73 24.96
CA ARG A 409 -8.50 9.80 23.80
C ARG A 409 -9.24 9.86 22.47
N PHE A 410 -10.42 9.25 22.37
CA PHE A 410 -11.23 9.30 21.15
C PHE A 410 -11.89 10.67 20.94
N THR A 411 -12.41 11.27 22.01
CA THR A 411 -13.03 12.60 21.96
C THR A 411 -12.01 13.72 21.74
N ARG A 412 -10.73 13.48 22.09
CA ARG A 412 -9.61 14.40 21.83
C ARG A 412 -8.97 14.25 20.44
N LEU A 413 -9.46 13.34 19.60
CA LEU A 413 -8.96 13.21 18.24
C LEU A 413 -9.29 14.47 17.42
N PRO A 414 -8.37 14.96 16.58
CA PRO A 414 -8.70 16.03 15.65
C PRO A 414 -9.75 15.54 14.65
N THR A 415 -10.54 16.48 14.14
CA THR A 415 -11.47 16.24 13.04
C THR A 415 -10.76 15.57 11.87
N PHE A 416 -11.32 14.50 11.34
CA PHE A 416 -10.75 13.77 10.21
C PHE A 416 -11.81 13.56 9.12
N ARG A 417 -11.33 13.26 7.91
CA ARG A 417 -12.21 13.08 6.77
C ARG A 417 -12.83 11.70 6.77
N PHE A 418 -14.16 11.64 6.81
CA PHE A 418 -14.95 10.43 6.59
C PHE A 418 -15.62 10.53 5.21
N PHE A 419 -14.95 9.99 4.20
CA PHE A 419 -15.37 10.11 2.80
C PHE A 419 -15.60 11.56 2.33
N GLY A 420 -16.84 11.94 2.05
CA GLY A 420 -17.22 13.28 1.60
C GLY A 420 -17.35 14.31 2.71
N GLU A 421 -17.25 13.89 3.97
CA GLU A 421 -17.60 14.69 5.14
C GLU A 421 -16.45 14.80 6.14
N TRP A 422 -16.53 15.79 7.02
CA TRP A 422 -15.66 15.93 8.18
C TRP A 422 -16.34 15.31 9.40
N LEU A 423 -15.60 14.48 10.14
CA LEU A 423 -16.10 13.80 11.32
C LEU A 423 -15.28 14.20 12.54
N HIS A 424 -15.96 14.70 13.56
CA HIS A 424 -15.39 14.98 14.87
C HIS A 424 -16.07 14.09 15.92
N ILE A 425 -15.33 13.13 16.49
CA ILE A 425 -15.91 12.12 17.39
C ILE A 425 -16.57 12.76 18.62
N ALA A 426 -15.95 13.81 19.17
CA ALA A 426 -16.50 14.53 20.31
C ALA A 426 -17.86 15.19 19.99
N GLU A 427 -18.03 15.71 18.78
CA GLU A 427 -19.28 16.36 18.37
C GLU A 427 -20.41 15.34 18.21
N VAL A 428 -20.12 14.19 17.58
CA VAL A 428 -21.11 13.12 17.43
C VAL A 428 -21.55 12.55 18.78
N ILE A 429 -20.60 12.33 19.70
CA ILE A 429 -20.91 11.86 21.05
C ILE A 429 -21.68 12.93 21.84
N GLY A 430 -21.27 14.19 21.72
CA GLY A 430 -21.96 15.33 22.35
C GLY A 430 -23.43 15.38 21.95
N GLN A 431 -23.73 15.37 20.64
CA GLN A 431 -25.09 15.36 20.12
C GLN A 431 -25.92 14.17 20.64
N GLN A 432 -25.34 12.96 20.67
CA GLN A 432 -26.04 11.77 21.19
C GLN A 432 -26.32 11.87 22.70
N LEU A 433 -25.42 12.49 23.47
CA LEU A 433 -25.63 12.72 24.90
C LEU A 433 -26.64 13.84 25.14
N ASP A 434 -26.61 14.92 24.37
CA ASP A 434 -27.57 16.04 24.41
C ASP A 434 -29.00 15.51 24.21
N GLU A 435 -29.22 14.70 23.17
CA GLU A 435 -30.53 14.07 22.90
C GLU A 435 -31.00 13.19 24.08
N LYS A 436 -30.09 12.42 24.69
CA LYS A 436 -30.43 11.56 25.84
C LYS A 436 -30.73 12.37 27.10
N PHE A 437 -29.92 13.38 27.42
CA PHE A 437 -30.10 14.22 28.60
C PHE A 437 -31.32 15.10 28.49
N TYR A 438 -31.60 15.66 27.30
CA TYR A 438 -32.83 16.40 27.04
C TYR A 438 -34.07 15.53 27.32
N ASN A 439 -34.09 14.29 26.81
CA ASN A 439 -35.20 13.37 27.04
C ASN A 439 -35.38 13.01 28.52
N LEU A 440 -34.30 12.94 29.31
CA LEU A 440 -34.37 12.68 30.75
C LEU A 440 -34.79 13.93 31.55
N ASN A 441 -34.30 15.11 31.19
CA ASN A 441 -34.70 16.40 31.76
C ASN A 441 -36.19 16.69 31.55
N ALA A 442 -36.70 16.39 30.36
CA ALA A 442 -38.13 16.52 30.05
C ALA A 442 -39.02 15.63 30.95
N LEU A 443 -38.46 14.55 31.52
CA LEU A 443 -39.17 13.62 32.39
C LEU A 443 -38.98 13.92 33.89
N MET A 444 -37.91 14.63 34.29
CA MET A 444 -37.50 14.86 35.68
C MET A 444 -36.97 16.29 35.91
N VAL A 445 -37.86 17.29 35.91
CA VAL A 445 -37.53 18.73 36.01
C VAL A 445 -36.75 19.11 37.29
N ASN A 446 -36.83 18.30 38.34
CA ASN A 446 -36.24 18.63 39.65
C ASN A 446 -34.71 18.37 39.76
N ASP A 447 -34.08 17.74 38.76
CA ASP A 447 -32.66 17.34 38.82
C ASP A 447 -31.70 18.29 38.08
N CYS A 448 -32.12 19.52 37.75
CA CYS A 448 -31.33 20.48 36.95
C CYS A 448 -29.87 20.66 37.41
N LYS A 449 -29.61 20.66 38.72
CA LYS A 449 -28.26 20.81 39.30
C LYS A 449 -27.37 19.59 39.03
N THR A 450 -27.94 18.39 39.07
CA THR A 450 -27.26 17.13 38.77
C THR A 450 -26.84 17.09 37.30
N TYR A 451 -27.65 17.64 36.40
CA TYR A 451 -27.30 17.73 34.97
C TYR A 451 -26.23 18.79 34.69
N GLU A 452 -26.28 19.92 35.37
CA GLU A 452 -25.22 20.94 35.29
C GLU A 452 -23.86 20.36 35.75
N GLU A 453 -23.85 19.55 36.81
CA GLU A 453 -22.66 18.82 37.25
C GLU A 453 -22.19 17.79 36.19
N MET A 454 -23.11 17.04 35.57
CA MET A 454 -22.77 16.12 34.47
C MET A 454 -22.16 16.85 33.27
N HIS A 455 -22.70 18.02 32.91
CA HIS A 455 -22.18 18.85 31.83
C HIS A 455 -20.75 19.29 32.10
N ASN A 456 -20.49 19.84 33.30
CA ASN A 456 -19.16 20.28 33.71
C ASN A 456 -18.15 19.12 33.71
N LEU A 457 -18.56 17.95 34.22
CA LEU A 457 -17.73 16.73 34.22
C LEU A 457 -17.43 16.23 32.79
N ALA A 458 -18.40 16.32 31.87
CA ALA A 458 -18.22 15.92 30.48
C ALA A 458 -17.17 16.78 29.76
N LEU A 459 -17.20 18.10 30.03
CA LEU A 459 -16.22 19.03 29.49
C LEU A 459 -14.82 18.77 30.10
N GLU A 460 -14.73 18.66 31.43
CA GLU A 460 -13.44 18.52 32.11
C GLU A 460 -12.72 17.22 31.75
N ARG A 461 -13.43 16.09 31.77
CA ARG A 461 -12.81 14.76 31.58
C ARG A 461 -12.69 14.36 30.13
N PHE A 462 -13.76 14.58 29.36
CA PHE A 462 -13.88 14.08 28.00
C PHE A 462 -13.72 15.18 26.94
N GLY A 463 -13.64 16.46 27.32
CA GLY A 463 -13.57 17.57 26.36
C GLY A 463 -14.86 17.74 25.56
N LEU A 464 -15.98 17.24 26.07
CA LEU A 464 -17.28 17.28 25.40
C LEU A 464 -18.01 18.57 25.76
N ARG A 465 -18.48 19.31 24.75
CA ARG A 465 -19.38 20.44 24.95
C ARG A 465 -20.79 19.96 24.66
N ILE A 466 -21.56 19.75 25.72
CA ILE A 466 -22.93 19.24 25.71
C ILE A 466 -23.87 20.45 25.77
N CYS A 467 -24.54 20.85 24.70
CA CYS A 467 -25.36 22.06 24.79
C CYS A 467 -26.70 21.75 25.47
N ASP A 468 -27.16 22.62 26.37
CA ASP A 468 -28.57 22.64 26.74
C ASP A 468 -29.36 22.99 25.46
N GLY A 469 -30.24 22.09 25.03
CA GLY A 469 -31.04 22.25 23.82
C GLY A 469 -31.89 23.52 23.80
#